data_AF-A0A2U1N453-F1
#
_entry.id   AF-A0A2U1N453-F1
#
_cell.length_a   1.000
_cell.length_b   1.000
_cell.length_c   1.000
_cell.angle_alpha   90.00
_cell.angle_beta   90.00
_cell.angle_gamma   90.00
#
_symmetry.space_group_name_H-M   'P 1'
#
loop_
_entity.id
_entity.type
_entity.pdbx_description
1 polymer ?
#
loop_
_entity_poly.entity_id
_entity_poly.type
_entity_poly.pdbx_seq_one_letter_code
_entity_poly.pdbx_strand_id
1 'polypeptide(L)'
;MVASTPDDAREILQRHDDACSGRLVPDIISELKYPEAAVLWMPPNDTWRTIRKSLNIYLTNHQKLDYLNDLRQNVVEGMLEFLRESARKKVAVDIGKLAFGVSLNKISNTFLSKDVTSYNSDEIESFKMAVETAMEVQGKFNIADIFLVLKPLDPENIPEGFVDERLKHRELKLPRFGDVLDSFLDYSQDNEPKFNLNHIKALLVDLFIAGTDTVSNTITWTMTELLLNPDMLLRVLRGEVSQTLGQEGKVEESIVLDLPYLQAVIKETVRLHFAAPLFVATTKA
;
A
#
# COMPACT_ATOMS: atom_id res chain seq x y z
N MET A 1 -10.38 -20.33 16.72
CA MET A 1 -11.51 -19.52 17.22
C MET A 1 -11.82 -18.50 16.14
N VAL A 2 -13.09 -18.31 15.79
CA VAL A 2 -13.51 -17.28 14.82
C VAL A 2 -14.43 -16.33 15.57
N ALA A 3 -14.07 -15.05 15.61
CA ALA A 3 -14.92 -13.99 16.16
C ALA A 3 -15.72 -13.37 15.02
N SER A 4 -17.04 -13.31 15.17
CA SER A 4 -17.95 -12.86 14.11
C SER A 4 -18.94 -11.79 14.58
N THR A 5 -18.80 -11.30 15.82
CA THR A 5 -19.59 -10.19 16.35
C THR A 5 -18.69 -9.01 16.73
N PRO A 6 -19.21 -7.76 16.72
CA PRO A 6 -18.47 -6.59 17.18
C PRO A 6 -18.01 -6.69 18.64
N ASP A 7 -18.79 -7.36 19.49
CA ASP A 7 -18.45 -7.54 20.90
C ASP A 7 -17.28 -8.52 21.05
N ASP A 8 -17.29 -9.65 20.34
CA ASP A 8 -16.15 -10.59 20.32
C ASP A 8 -14.88 -9.91 19.77
N ALA A 9 -15.02 -9.12 18.70
CA ALA A 9 -13.90 -8.36 18.14
C ALA A 9 -13.35 -7.34 19.16
N ARG A 10 -14.22 -6.68 19.94
CA ARG A 10 -13.82 -5.76 21.01
C ARG A 10 -13.09 -6.47 22.14
N GLU A 11 -13.54 -7.67 22.53
CA GLU A 11 -12.84 -8.48 23.52
C GLU A 11 -11.40 -8.79 23.07
N ILE A 12 -11.23 -9.21 21.82
CA ILE A 12 -9.93 -9.65 21.29
C ILE A 12 -9.00 -8.48 20.96
N LEU A 13 -9.50 -7.43 20.30
CA LEU A 13 -8.67 -6.36 19.73
C LEU A 13 -8.52 -5.14 20.63
N GLN A 14 -9.27 -5.04 21.73
CA GLN A 14 -9.21 -3.89 22.64
C GLN A 14 -9.05 -4.28 24.12
N ARG A 15 -9.84 -5.23 24.63
CA ARG A 15 -9.80 -5.59 26.06
C ARG A 15 -8.68 -6.55 26.41
N HIS A 16 -8.38 -7.46 25.50
CA HIS A 16 -7.34 -8.49 25.64
C HIS A 16 -6.31 -8.42 24.51
N ASP A 17 -6.07 -7.22 23.97
CA ASP A 17 -5.17 -7.01 22.84
C ASP A 17 -3.74 -7.51 23.12
N ASP A 18 -3.18 -7.19 24.29
CA ASP A 18 -1.85 -7.66 24.70
C ASP A 18 -1.77 -9.20 24.70
N ALA A 19 -2.81 -9.89 25.17
CA ALA A 19 -2.83 -11.35 25.20
C ALA A 19 -3.10 -11.99 23.83
N CYS A 20 -3.73 -11.26 22.90
CA CYS A 20 -4.14 -11.73 21.57
C CYS A 20 -3.32 -11.11 20.43
N SER A 21 -2.16 -10.53 20.74
CA SER A 21 -1.32 -9.79 19.81
C SER A 21 -0.26 -10.65 19.10
N GLY A 22 -0.17 -11.94 19.45
CA GLY A 22 0.66 -12.92 18.75
C GLY A 22 0.27 -13.05 17.27
N ARG A 23 1.14 -13.68 16.47
CA ARG A 23 0.94 -13.90 15.04
C ARG A 23 0.97 -15.38 14.70
N LEU A 24 0.03 -15.80 13.87
CA LEU A 24 0.13 -17.09 13.19
C LEU A 24 1.01 -16.86 11.96
N VAL A 25 2.24 -17.38 11.98
CA VAL A 25 3.22 -17.18 10.92
C VAL A 25 3.05 -18.31 9.88
N PRO A 26 2.70 -17.99 8.62
CA PRO A 26 2.66 -18.98 7.55
C PRO A 26 4.05 -19.55 7.26
N ASP A 27 4.14 -20.82 6.86
CA ASP A 27 5.44 -21.49 6.59
C ASP A 27 6.29 -20.74 5.56
N ILE A 28 5.67 -20.13 4.53
CA ILE A 28 6.34 -19.34 3.50
C ILE A 28 7.17 -18.19 4.05
N ILE A 29 6.81 -17.64 5.22
CA ILE A 29 7.55 -16.53 5.81
C ILE A 29 8.97 -16.96 6.18
N SER A 30 9.17 -18.23 6.54
CA SER A 30 10.49 -18.79 6.81
C SER A 30 11.38 -18.91 5.57
N GLU A 31 10.79 -18.86 4.37
CA GLU A 31 11.48 -18.95 3.08
C GLU A 31 11.83 -17.57 2.50
N LEU A 32 11.34 -16.48 3.11
CA LEU A 32 11.74 -15.13 2.75
C LEU A 32 13.24 -14.92 2.98
N LYS A 33 13.83 -13.94 2.27
CA LYS A 33 15.24 -13.59 2.43
C LYS A 33 15.60 -13.11 3.84
N TYR A 34 14.66 -12.44 4.51
CA TYR A 34 14.81 -11.95 5.89
C TYR A 34 13.54 -12.28 6.73
N PRO A 35 13.31 -13.55 7.10
CA PRO A 35 12.11 -13.97 7.83
C PRO A 35 11.91 -13.23 9.16
N GLU A 36 13.01 -12.95 9.85
CA GLU A 36 13.04 -12.22 11.12
C GLU A 36 12.66 -10.75 10.99
N ALA A 37 12.61 -10.22 9.77
CA ALA A 37 12.32 -8.83 9.48
C ALA A 37 10.91 -8.61 8.90
N ALA A 38 10.11 -9.67 8.70
CA ALA A 38 8.74 -9.59 8.21
C ALA A 38 7.80 -9.01 9.28
N VAL A 39 7.51 -7.71 9.18
CA VAL A 39 6.91 -6.91 10.27
C VAL A 39 5.46 -7.31 10.52
N LEU A 40 4.75 -7.75 9.48
CA LEU A 40 3.37 -8.22 9.58
C LEU A 40 3.24 -9.44 10.51
N TRP A 41 4.25 -10.32 10.47
CA TRP A 41 4.27 -11.63 11.13
C TRP A 41 5.09 -11.66 12.42
N MET A 42 5.82 -10.58 12.72
CA MET A 42 6.64 -10.48 13.92
C MET A 42 5.76 -10.37 15.18
N PRO A 43 6.10 -11.09 16.27
CA PRO A 43 5.43 -10.91 17.55
C PRO A 43 5.71 -9.52 18.13
N PRO A 44 4.85 -9.01 19.03
CA PRO A 44 4.94 -7.65 19.57
C PRO A 44 6.04 -7.51 20.63
N ASN A 45 7.29 -7.54 20.17
CA ASN A 45 8.49 -7.35 20.96
C ASN A 45 9.10 -5.94 20.75
N ASP A 46 10.24 -5.67 21.39
CA ASP A 46 10.95 -4.41 21.26
C ASP A 46 11.32 -4.06 19.80
N THR A 47 11.75 -5.05 19.02
CA THR A 47 12.09 -4.88 17.59
C THR A 47 10.87 -4.43 16.81
N TRP A 48 9.74 -5.13 16.97
CA TRP A 48 8.48 -4.77 16.32
C TRP A 48 8.03 -3.36 16.70
N ARG A 49 8.12 -2.99 17.98
CA ARG A 49 7.77 -1.65 18.47
C ARG A 49 8.68 -0.58 17.85
N THR A 50 9.98 -0.84 17.75
CA THR A 50 10.95 0.07 17.11
C THR A 50 10.63 0.27 15.63
N ILE A 51 10.29 -0.79 14.90
CA ILE A 51 9.91 -0.72 13.48
C ILE A 51 8.57 0.02 13.31
N ARG A 52 7.56 -0.29 14.13
CA ARG A 52 6.28 0.44 14.12
C ARG A 52 6.46 1.92 14.43
N LYS A 53 7.39 2.27 15.31
CA LYS A 53 7.73 3.65 15.62
C LYS A 53 8.38 4.37 14.43
N SER A 54 9.24 3.71 13.65
CA SER A 54 9.84 4.30 12.45
C SER A 54 8.77 4.67 11.42
N LEU A 55 7.78 3.80 11.21
CA LEU A 55 6.61 4.07 10.37
C LEU A 55 5.81 5.28 10.87
N ASN A 56 5.46 5.30 12.16
CA ASN A 56 4.66 6.37 12.75
C ASN A 56 5.33 7.74 12.63
N ILE A 57 6.66 7.82 12.77
CA ILE A 57 7.41 9.07 12.64
C ILE A 57 7.18 9.73 11.27
N TYR A 58 6.97 8.95 10.22
CA TYR A 58 6.66 9.48 8.89
C TYR A 58 5.15 9.57 8.66
N LEU A 59 4.43 8.45 8.78
CA LEU A 59 3.02 8.33 8.38
C LEU A 59 2.05 9.17 9.22
N THR A 60 2.40 9.55 10.45
CA THR A 60 1.56 10.41 11.29
C THR A 60 2.02 11.87 11.29
N ASN A 61 3.13 12.18 10.61
CA ASN A 61 3.64 13.52 10.52
C ASN A 61 3.12 14.18 9.24
N HIS A 62 2.08 15.01 9.37
CA HIS A 62 1.47 15.70 8.23
C HIS A 62 2.49 16.54 7.46
N GLN A 63 3.43 17.21 8.14
CA GLN A 63 4.47 18.00 7.45
C GLN A 63 5.36 17.14 6.55
N LYS A 64 5.68 15.91 6.97
CA LYS A 64 6.47 14.97 6.15
C LYS A 64 5.67 14.44 4.97
N LEU A 65 4.37 14.16 5.17
CA LEU A 65 3.48 13.76 4.08
C LEU A 65 3.26 14.91 3.09
N ASP A 66 3.15 16.14 3.57
CA ASP A 66 2.94 17.32 2.74
C ASP A 66 4.20 17.72 1.96
N TYR A 67 5.39 17.45 2.51
CA TYR A 67 6.67 17.77 1.87
C TYR A 67 6.80 17.17 0.45
N LEU A 68 6.24 15.98 0.23
CA LEU A 68 6.23 15.29 -1.07
C LEU A 68 4.83 15.18 -1.69
N ASN A 69 3.91 16.06 -1.31
CA ASN A 69 2.55 16.06 -1.86
C ASN A 69 2.57 16.21 -3.40
N ASP A 70 3.40 17.11 -3.92
CA ASP A 70 3.54 17.32 -5.36
C ASP A 70 3.91 16.04 -6.11
N LEU A 71 4.73 15.18 -5.52
CA LEU A 71 5.10 13.91 -6.14
C LEU A 71 3.90 12.95 -6.22
N ARG A 72 3.07 12.88 -5.18
CA ARG A 72 1.83 12.09 -5.21
C ARG A 72 0.80 12.68 -6.17
N GLN A 73 0.74 13.99 -6.26
CA GLN A 73 -0.12 14.70 -7.19
C GLN A 73 0.28 14.40 -8.65
N ASN A 74 1.57 14.33 -8.96
CA ASN A 74 2.06 13.95 -10.29
C ASN A 74 1.58 12.56 -10.72
N VAL A 75 1.50 11.60 -9.80
CA VAL A 75 0.95 10.26 -10.10
C VAL A 75 -0.50 10.36 -10.57
N VAL A 76 -1.31 11.18 -9.90
CA VAL A 76 -2.72 11.43 -10.27
C VAL A 76 -2.81 12.18 -11.61
N GLU A 77 -1.98 13.18 -11.83
CA GLU A 77 -1.94 13.93 -13.08
C GLU A 77 -1.58 13.04 -14.28
N GLY A 78 -0.58 12.17 -14.13
CA GLY A 78 -0.22 11.18 -15.14
C GLY A 78 -1.35 10.19 -15.42
N MET A 79 -2.09 9.76 -14.39
CA MET A 79 -3.26 8.90 -14.55
C MET A 79 -4.36 9.62 -15.36
N LEU A 80 -4.62 10.89 -15.05
CA LEU A 80 -5.59 11.71 -15.78
C LEU A 80 -5.18 11.91 -17.24
N GLU A 81 -3.88 12.10 -17.51
CA GLU A 81 -3.37 12.19 -18.88
C GLU A 81 -3.61 10.89 -19.64
N PHE A 82 -3.25 9.73 -19.06
CA PHE A 82 -3.53 8.41 -19.64
C PHE A 82 -5.02 8.20 -19.95
N LEU A 83 -5.91 8.57 -19.02
CA LEU A 83 -7.36 8.48 -19.21
C LEU A 83 -7.85 9.41 -20.33
N ARG A 84 -7.34 10.65 -20.41
CA ARG A 84 -7.68 11.60 -21.48
C ARG A 84 -7.23 11.09 -22.85
N GLU A 85 -6.04 10.51 -22.94
CA GLU A 85 -5.56 9.89 -24.17
C GLU A 85 -6.43 8.70 -24.60
N SER A 86 -6.77 7.83 -23.65
CA SER A 86 -7.61 6.67 -23.89
C SER A 86 -9.01 7.07 -24.37
N ALA A 87 -9.59 8.12 -23.76
CA ALA A 87 -10.86 8.71 -24.19
C ALA A 87 -10.78 9.31 -25.60
N ARG A 88 -9.70 10.02 -25.95
CA ARG A 88 -9.47 10.54 -27.32
C ARG A 88 -9.38 9.41 -28.34
N LYS A 89 -8.72 8.31 -27.99
CA LYS A 89 -8.60 7.10 -28.81
C LYS A 89 -9.87 6.23 -28.80
N LYS A 90 -10.84 6.53 -27.93
CA LYS A 90 -12.07 5.75 -27.68
C LYS A 90 -11.79 4.28 -27.32
N VAL A 91 -10.73 4.06 -26.54
CA VAL A 91 -10.32 2.73 -26.08
C VAL A 91 -10.85 2.52 -24.66
N ALA A 92 -11.42 1.34 -24.41
CA ALA A 92 -11.84 0.95 -23.07
C ALA A 92 -10.61 0.78 -22.16
N VAL A 93 -10.74 1.20 -20.90
CA VAL A 93 -9.67 1.11 -19.91
C VAL A 93 -10.01 0.01 -18.91
N ASP A 94 -9.06 -0.89 -18.68
CA ASP A 94 -9.14 -1.82 -17.55
C ASP A 94 -8.86 -1.05 -16.25
N ILE A 95 -9.92 -0.83 -15.47
CA ILE A 95 -9.84 -0.10 -14.20
C ILE A 95 -9.03 -0.87 -13.16
N GLY A 96 -9.06 -2.20 -13.17
CA GLY A 96 -8.28 -3.01 -12.23
C GLY A 96 -6.78 -2.87 -12.49
N LYS A 97 -6.37 -2.98 -13.75
CA LYS A 97 -4.97 -2.76 -14.18
C LYS A 97 -4.52 -1.33 -13.88
N LEU A 98 -5.35 -0.33 -14.19
CA LEU A 98 -5.03 1.07 -13.92
C LEU A 98 -4.92 1.34 -12.41
N ALA A 99 -5.88 0.85 -11.61
CA ALA A 99 -5.88 1.02 -10.16
C ALA A 99 -4.65 0.39 -9.51
N PHE A 100 -4.20 -0.78 -10.00
CA PHE A 100 -2.96 -1.39 -9.56
C PHE A 100 -1.75 -0.50 -9.88
N GLY A 101 -1.59 -0.06 -11.13
CA GLY A 101 -0.49 0.81 -11.54
C GLY A 101 -0.44 2.14 -10.76
N VAL A 102 -1.61 2.77 -10.53
CA VAL A 102 -1.71 4.01 -9.74
C VAL A 102 -1.33 3.76 -8.28
N SER A 103 -1.79 2.65 -7.69
CA SER A 103 -1.46 2.30 -6.29
C SER A 103 0.03 1.99 -6.13
N LEU A 104 0.60 1.28 -7.10
CA LEU A 104 2.02 0.95 -7.14
C LEU A 104 2.89 2.21 -7.26
N ASN A 105 2.54 3.13 -8.17
CA ASN A 105 3.25 4.40 -8.29
C ASN A 105 3.04 5.29 -7.06
N LYS A 106 1.84 5.35 -6.47
CA LYS A 106 1.61 6.11 -5.23
C LYS A 106 2.48 5.62 -4.08
N ILE A 107 2.56 4.31 -3.86
CA ILE A 107 3.39 3.75 -2.79
C ILE A 107 4.88 3.96 -3.10
N SER A 108 5.32 3.69 -4.33
CA SER A 108 6.73 3.86 -4.69
C SER A 108 7.19 5.31 -4.62
N ASN A 109 6.34 6.23 -5.05
CA ASN A 109 6.59 7.66 -5.01
C ASN A 109 6.68 8.17 -3.56
N THR A 110 5.77 7.75 -2.69
CA THR A 110 5.79 8.11 -1.26
C THR A 110 7.07 7.62 -0.57
N PHE A 111 7.49 6.39 -0.85
CA PHE A 111 8.61 5.78 -0.15
C PHE A 111 9.98 6.09 -0.75
N LEU A 112 10.05 6.28 -2.07
CA LEU A 112 11.30 6.29 -2.84
C LEU A 112 11.45 7.52 -3.74
N SER A 113 10.44 8.41 -3.79
CA SER A 113 10.37 9.56 -4.69
C SER A 113 10.43 9.21 -6.17
N LYS A 114 9.97 8.01 -6.55
CA LYS A 114 10.03 7.49 -7.92
C LYS A 114 8.78 6.72 -8.30
N ASP A 115 8.36 6.89 -9.55
CA ASP A 115 7.38 6.00 -10.18
C ASP A 115 8.12 4.76 -10.72
N VAL A 116 7.55 3.59 -10.51
CA VAL A 116 8.18 2.29 -10.88
C VAL A 116 7.56 1.66 -12.11
N THR A 117 6.46 2.23 -12.62
CA THR A 117 5.81 1.76 -13.84
C THR A 117 5.14 2.90 -14.60
N SER A 118 4.79 2.65 -15.87
CA SER A 118 3.96 3.54 -16.68
C SER A 118 2.60 2.90 -16.95
N TYR A 119 1.54 3.70 -17.07
CA TYR A 119 0.16 3.19 -17.25
C TYR A 119 -0.08 2.44 -18.56
N ASN A 120 0.81 2.61 -19.54
CA ASN A 120 0.80 1.88 -20.82
C ASN A 120 1.68 0.62 -20.79
N SER A 121 2.39 0.34 -19.70
CA SER A 121 3.34 -0.77 -19.62
C SER A 121 2.62 -2.11 -19.45
N ASP A 122 3.11 -3.13 -20.14
CA ASP A 122 2.72 -4.52 -19.89
C ASP A 122 3.32 -5.04 -18.57
N GLU A 123 4.32 -4.36 -18.02
CA GLU A 123 4.94 -4.71 -16.73
C GLU A 123 3.96 -4.60 -15.55
N ILE A 124 2.92 -3.76 -15.66
CA ILE A 124 1.87 -3.68 -14.63
C ILE A 124 1.23 -5.05 -14.39
N GLU A 125 0.99 -5.82 -15.47
CA GLU A 125 0.37 -7.15 -15.35
C GLU A 125 1.33 -8.12 -14.67
N SER A 126 2.61 -8.05 -15.01
CA SER A 126 3.68 -8.83 -14.37
C SER A 126 3.76 -8.52 -12.86
N PHE A 127 3.73 -7.25 -12.46
CA PHE A 127 3.72 -6.87 -11.05
C PHE A 127 2.47 -7.34 -10.33
N LYS A 128 1.31 -7.14 -10.95
CA LYS A 128 0.01 -7.55 -10.40
C LYS A 128 -0.01 -9.06 -10.14
N MET A 129 0.37 -9.85 -11.13
CA MET A 129 0.45 -11.31 -11.01
C MET A 129 1.41 -11.73 -9.89
N ALA A 130 2.56 -11.06 -9.75
CA ALA A 130 3.51 -11.38 -8.69
C ALA A 130 2.97 -11.08 -7.29
N VAL A 131 2.30 -9.93 -7.12
CA VAL A 131 1.66 -9.53 -5.86
C VAL A 131 0.49 -10.44 -5.51
N GLU A 132 -0.38 -10.75 -6.47
CA GLU A 132 -1.50 -11.69 -6.29
C GLU A 132 -0.99 -13.09 -5.90
N THR A 133 0.05 -13.57 -6.57
CA THR A 133 0.69 -14.86 -6.23
C THR A 133 1.25 -14.82 -4.80
N ALA A 134 1.97 -13.74 -4.42
CA ALA A 134 2.49 -13.60 -3.07
C ALA A 134 1.36 -13.61 -2.01
N MET A 135 0.24 -12.93 -2.27
CA MET A 135 -0.92 -12.92 -1.37
C MET A 135 -1.60 -14.30 -1.28
N GLU A 136 -1.79 -14.99 -2.41
CA GLU A 136 -2.36 -16.35 -2.42
C GLU A 136 -1.49 -17.34 -1.65
N VAL A 137 -0.18 -17.21 -1.78
CA VAL A 137 0.81 -18.02 -1.08
C VAL A 137 0.73 -17.71 0.42
N GLN A 138 0.83 -16.45 0.83
CA GLN A 138 0.72 -16.07 2.24
C GLN A 138 -0.61 -16.51 2.88
N GLY A 139 -1.71 -16.56 2.10
CA GLY A 139 -3.00 -17.07 2.54
C GLY A 139 -3.09 -18.59 2.71
N LYS A 140 -2.15 -19.35 2.13
CA LYS A 140 -2.07 -20.80 2.26
C LYS A 140 -1.09 -21.14 3.38
N PHE A 141 -1.60 -21.72 4.47
CA PHE A 141 -0.77 -22.07 5.64
C PHE A 141 0.20 -23.26 5.42
N ASN A 142 0.15 -23.96 4.27
CA ASN A 142 1.04 -25.08 3.94
C ASN A 142 1.43 -25.02 2.47
N ILE A 143 2.72 -24.91 2.18
CA ILE A 143 3.23 -24.64 0.84
C ILE A 143 4.55 -25.37 0.61
N ALA A 144 4.51 -26.61 0.13
CA ALA A 144 5.71 -27.28 -0.39
C ALA A 144 5.95 -26.98 -1.88
N ASP A 145 4.93 -26.48 -2.61
CA ASP A 145 4.92 -26.53 -4.09
C ASP A 145 4.88 -25.16 -4.81
N ILE A 146 4.71 -24.01 -4.11
CA ILE A 146 4.44 -22.73 -4.80
C ILE A 146 5.71 -21.88 -5.05
N PHE A 147 6.85 -22.23 -4.44
CA PHE A 147 8.09 -21.44 -4.53
C PHE A 147 8.70 -21.34 -5.94
N LEU A 148 8.31 -22.22 -6.87
CA LEU A 148 8.87 -22.25 -8.23
C LEU A 148 8.32 -21.15 -9.16
N VAL A 149 7.16 -20.56 -8.86
CA VAL A 149 6.45 -19.63 -9.77
C VAL A 149 6.95 -18.18 -9.65
N LEU A 150 7.51 -17.78 -8.51
CA LEU A 150 7.85 -16.39 -8.19
C LEU A 150 9.21 -15.90 -8.73
N LYS A 151 10.08 -16.82 -9.13
CA LYS A 151 11.48 -16.53 -9.53
C LYS A 151 11.67 -15.61 -10.75
N PRO A 152 10.78 -15.58 -11.77
CA PRO A 152 11.01 -14.75 -12.96
C PRO A 152 10.65 -13.27 -12.82
N LEU A 153 9.83 -12.88 -11.83
CA LEU A 153 9.22 -11.54 -11.77
C LEU A 153 9.93 -10.59 -10.79
N ASP A 154 10.70 -11.16 -9.85
CA ASP A 154 11.60 -10.48 -8.93
C ASP A 154 11.09 -9.17 -8.27
N PRO A 155 9.85 -9.10 -7.74
CA PRO A 155 9.35 -7.88 -7.10
C PRO A 155 10.13 -7.52 -5.83
N GLU A 156 10.74 -8.52 -5.18
CA GLU A 156 11.54 -8.35 -3.97
C GLU A 156 12.84 -7.57 -4.23
N ASN A 157 13.45 -7.71 -5.42
CA ASN A 157 14.70 -7.00 -5.73
C ASN A 157 14.50 -5.53 -6.08
N ILE A 158 13.27 -5.08 -6.38
CA ILE A 158 13.02 -3.66 -6.67
C ILE A 158 13.28 -2.79 -5.43
N PRO A 159 12.63 -3.03 -4.27
CA PRO A 159 12.96 -2.32 -3.04
C PRO A 159 14.43 -2.43 -2.64
N GLU A 160 15.07 -3.59 -2.81
CA GLU A 160 16.49 -3.77 -2.48
C GLU A 160 17.40 -2.90 -3.36
N GLY A 161 17.16 -2.90 -4.67
CA GLY A 161 17.90 -2.07 -5.61
C GLY A 161 17.82 -0.59 -5.28
N PHE A 162 16.65 -0.12 -4.83
CA PHE A 162 16.47 1.26 -4.39
C PHE A 162 17.19 1.58 -3.08
N VAL A 163 17.22 0.65 -2.12
CA VAL A 163 18.01 0.83 -0.89
C VAL A 163 19.50 0.94 -1.24
N ASP A 164 20.02 0.06 -2.10
CA ASP A 164 21.42 0.06 -2.48
C ASP A 164 21.79 1.30 -3.32
N GLU A 165 20.92 1.73 -4.23
CA GLU A 165 21.05 3.00 -4.96
C GLU A 165 21.08 4.18 -3.99
N ARG A 166 20.16 4.20 -3.02
CA ARG A 166 20.08 5.28 -2.04
C ARG A 166 21.34 5.33 -1.18
N LEU A 167 21.85 4.21 -0.71
CA LEU A 167 23.10 4.16 0.06
C LEU A 167 24.27 4.77 -0.72
N LYS A 168 24.44 4.41 -2.00
CA LYS A 168 25.46 5.01 -2.88
C LYS A 168 25.27 6.52 -3.03
N HIS A 169 24.03 6.98 -3.22
CA HIS A 169 23.71 8.42 -3.28
C HIS A 169 24.11 9.15 -2.00
N ARG A 170 23.93 8.52 -0.82
CA ARG A 170 24.34 9.07 0.47
C ARG A 170 25.87 9.09 0.63
N GLU A 171 26.57 8.05 0.19
CA GLU A 171 28.04 7.98 0.20
C GLU A 171 28.68 9.09 -0.64
N LEU A 172 28.05 9.42 -1.79
CA LEU A 172 28.43 10.54 -2.64
C LEU A 172 28.09 11.91 -2.05
N LYS A 173 27.50 11.97 -0.85
CA LYS A 173 27.09 13.20 -0.14
C LYS A 173 26.14 14.08 -0.96
N LEU A 174 25.32 13.47 -1.80
CA LEU A 174 24.30 14.17 -2.57
C LEU A 174 23.12 14.58 -1.66
N PRO A 175 22.35 15.62 -2.03
CA PRO A 175 21.19 16.07 -1.26
C PRO A 175 20.20 14.93 -1.02
N ARG A 176 19.61 14.90 0.19
CA ARG A 176 18.56 13.96 0.56
C ARG A 176 17.29 14.23 -0.26
N PHE A 177 16.55 13.18 -0.58
CA PHE A 177 15.23 13.28 -1.20
C PHE A 177 14.17 13.70 -0.17
N GLY A 178 14.35 13.31 1.10
CA GLY A 178 13.42 13.64 2.19
C GLY A 178 12.18 12.74 2.23
N ASP A 179 12.22 11.60 1.54
CA ASP A 179 11.17 10.58 1.55
C ASP A 179 11.24 9.63 2.76
N VAL A 180 10.34 8.65 2.76
CA VAL A 180 10.27 7.65 3.83
C VAL A 180 11.57 6.85 3.92
N LEU A 181 12.15 6.43 2.78
CA LEU A 181 13.41 5.69 2.79
C LEU A 181 14.53 6.51 3.42
N ASP A 182 14.59 7.81 3.15
CA ASP A 182 15.57 8.66 3.83
C ASP A 182 15.34 8.71 5.35
N SER A 183 14.08 8.82 5.78
CA SER A 183 13.73 8.79 7.20
C SER A 183 14.05 7.43 7.84
N PHE A 184 13.88 6.31 7.13
CA PHE A 184 14.22 4.98 7.63
C PHE A 184 15.72 4.81 7.80
N LEU A 185 16.52 5.21 6.81
CA LEU A 185 17.97 5.12 6.87
C LEU A 185 18.58 6.03 7.93
N ASP A 186 17.94 7.16 8.24
CA ASP A 186 18.33 8.02 9.37
C ASP A 186 17.94 7.38 10.70
N TYR A 187 16.70 6.88 10.81
CA TYR A 187 16.21 6.22 12.04
C TYR A 187 16.99 4.94 12.38
N SER A 188 17.47 4.19 11.40
CA SER A 188 18.26 2.97 11.66
C SER A 188 19.59 3.26 12.34
N GLN A 189 20.25 4.40 12.04
CA GLN A 189 21.55 4.74 12.62
C GLN A 189 21.52 4.81 14.15
N ASP A 190 20.41 5.27 14.72
CA ASP A 190 20.24 5.43 16.16
C ASP A 190 19.56 4.22 16.85
N ASN A 191 19.08 3.24 16.08
CA ASN A 191 18.21 2.17 16.57
C ASN A 191 18.71 0.75 16.25
N GLU A 192 19.97 0.61 15.81
CA GLU A 192 20.60 -0.71 15.71
C GLU A 192 20.73 -1.39 17.10
N PRO A 193 20.60 -2.74 17.19
CA PRO A 193 20.30 -3.67 16.10
C PRO A 193 18.80 -3.83 15.80
N LYS A 194 17.92 -3.15 16.55
CA LYS A 194 16.45 -3.30 16.50
C LYS A 194 15.82 -2.76 15.21
N PHE A 195 16.53 -1.93 14.45
CA PHE A 195 16.14 -1.50 13.12
C PHE A 195 17.40 -1.26 12.27
N ASN A 196 17.61 -2.10 11.26
CA ASN A 196 18.81 -2.11 10.42
C ASN A 196 18.42 -2.25 8.93
N LEU A 197 19.41 -2.35 8.04
CA LEU A 197 19.17 -2.44 6.60
C LEU A 197 18.29 -3.63 6.17
N ASN A 198 18.42 -4.80 6.81
CA ASN A 198 17.57 -5.94 6.50
C ASN A 198 16.11 -5.66 6.86
N HIS A 199 15.88 -5.02 8.02
CA HIS A 199 14.55 -4.55 8.41
C HIS A 199 13.97 -3.54 7.43
N ILE A 200 14.78 -2.60 6.92
CA ILE A 200 14.32 -1.63 5.93
C ILE A 200 13.93 -2.32 4.62
N LYS A 201 14.77 -3.22 4.11
CA LYS A 201 14.51 -3.97 2.87
C LYS A 201 13.22 -4.79 2.97
N ALA A 202 13.07 -5.59 4.03
CA ALA A 202 11.88 -6.39 4.26
C ALA A 202 10.62 -5.52 4.45
N LEU A 203 10.73 -4.44 5.23
CA LEU A 203 9.61 -3.54 5.49
C LEU A 203 9.11 -2.85 4.20
N LEU A 204 10.01 -2.48 3.29
CA LEU A 204 9.59 -1.90 2.00
C LEU A 204 8.83 -2.92 1.15
N VAL A 205 9.26 -4.18 1.11
CA VAL A 205 8.52 -5.25 0.42
C VAL A 205 7.12 -5.39 1.02
N ASP A 206 7.02 -5.52 2.36
CA ASP A 206 5.73 -5.62 3.06
C ASP A 206 4.79 -4.45 2.73
N LEU A 207 5.31 -3.21 2.71
CA LEU A 207 4.52 -2.01 2.44
C LEU A 207 4.12 -1.87 0.98
N PHE A 208 4.96 -2.27 0.04
CA PHE A 208 4.63 -2.25 -1.38
C PHE A 208 3.52 -3.25 -1.69
N ILE A 209 3.63 -4.47 -1.17
CA ILE A 209 2.62 -5.52 -1.35
C ILE A 209 1.30 -5.08 -0.71
N ALA A 210 1.32 -4.73 0.59
CA ALA A 210 0.12 -4.36 1.32
C ALA A 210 -0.52 -3.06 0.80
N GLY A 211 0.29 -2.05 0.46
CA GLY A 211 -0.17 -0.74 0.00
C GLY A 211 -0.65 -0.72 -1.45
N THR A 212 -0.21 -1.67 -2.28
CA THR A 212 -0.66 -1.76 -3.68
C THR A 212 -1.96 -2.54 -3.78
N ASP A 213 -1.96 -3.81 -3.37
CA ASP A 213 -3.07 -4.74 -3.62
C ASP A 213 -4.38 -4.28 -2.96
N THR A 214 -4.32 -3.92 -1.68
CA THR A 214 -5.51 -3.54 -0.90
C THR A 214 -6.16 -2.27 -1.43
N VAL A 215 -5.35 -1.29 -1.84
CA VAL A 215 -5.82 -0.01 -2.39
C VAL A 215 -6.37 -0.22 -3.80
N SER A 216 -5.70 -0.98 -4.66
CA SER A 216 -6.19 -1.26 -6.01
C SER A 216 -7.50 -2.03 -6.00
N ASN A 217 -7.65 -3.00 -5.09
CA ASN A 217 -8.91 -3.73 -4.90
C ASN A 217 -10.04 -2.79 -4.43
N THR A 218 -9.75 -1.89 -3.49
CA THR A 218 -10.73 -0.90 -3.01
C THR A 218 -11.17 0.06 -4.13
N ILE A 219 -10.24 0.56 -4.95
CA ILE A 219 -10.55 1.43 -6.09
C ILE A 219 -11.39 0.68 -7.12
N THR A 220 -10.99 -0.55 -7.45
CA THR A 220 -11.68 -1.39 -8.43
C THR A 220 -13.12 -1.64 -8.01
N TRP A 221 -13.36 -2.05 -6.78
CA TRP A 221 -14.71 -2.26 -6.26
C TRP A 221 -15.51 -0.96 -6.16
N THR A 222 -14.88 0.15 -5.77
CA THR A 222 -15.55 1.46 -5.74
C THR A 222 -16.05 1.85 -7.13
N MET A 223 -15.22 1.71 -8.15
CA MET A 223 -15.61 2.01 -9.53
C MET A 223 -16.67 1.04 -10.05
N THR A 224 -16.56 -0.25 -9.73
CA THR A 224 -17.57 -1.26 -10.07
C THR A 224 -18.93 -0.89 -9.49
N GLU A 225 -19.02 -0.60 -8.19
CA GLU A 225 -20.27 -0.23 -7.53
C GLU A 225 -20.86 1.07 -8.10
N LEU A 226 -20.03 2.08 -8.38
CA LEU A 226 -20.48 3.31 -9.00
C LEU A 226 -21.04 3.09 -10.41
N LEU A 227 -20.40 2.25 -11.22
CA LEU A 227 -20.85 1.93 -12.58
C LEU A 227 -22.13 1.10 -12.59
N LEU A 228 -22.31 0.22 -11.60
CA LEU A 228 -23.54 -0.57 -11.42
C LEU A 228 -24.70 0.25 -10.82
N ASN A 229 -24.40 1.39 -10.19
CA ASN A 229 -25.39 2.28 -9.56
C ASN A 229 -25.32 3.71 -10.14
N PRO A 230 -25.89 3.96 -11.36
CA PRO A 230 -25.76 5.24 -12.05
C PRO A 230 -26.25 6.46 -11.26
N ASP A 231 -27.29 6.31 -10.44
CA ASP A 231 -27.80 7.40 -9.58
C ASP A 231 -26.76 7.82 -8.52
N MET A 232 -26.02 6.85 -7.97
CA MET A 232 -24.94 7.11 -7.03
C MET A 232 -23.78 7.84 -7.71
N LEU A 233 -23.39 7.37 -8.89
CA LEU A 233 -22.36 8.01 -9.71
C LEU A 233 -22.74 9.45 -10.08
N LEU A 234 -23.98 9.69 -10.49
CA LEU A 234 -24.47 11.03 -10.80
C LEU A 234 -24.45 11.95 -9.58
N ARG A 235 -24.75 11.44 -8.38
CA ARG A 235 -24.65 12.23 -7.13
C ARG A 235 -23.22 12.62 -6.81
N VAL A 236 -22.25 11.71 -6.96
CA VAL A 236 -20.82 12.04 -6.79
C VAL A 236 -20.40 13.10 -7.80
N LEU A 237 -20.66 12.86 -9.11
CA LEU A 237 -20.18 13.72 -10.19
C LEU A 237 -20.82 15.11 -10.19
N ARG A 238 -22.17 15.18 -10.12
CA ARG A 238 -22.91 16.45 -10.25
C ARG A 238 -23.13 17.15 -8.92
N GLY A 239 -23.22 16.38 -7.83
CA GLY A 239 -23.50 16.90 -6.50
C GLY A 239 -22.24 17.44 -5.83
N GLU A 240 -21.22 16.60 -5.67
CA GLU A 240 -20.02 17.00 -4.91
C GLU A 240 -18.89 17.49 -5.80
N VAL A 241 -18.44 16.66 -6.75
CA VAL A 241 -17.25 16.93 -7.55
C VAL A 241 -17.42 18.23 -8.36
N SER A 242 -18.55 18.40 -9.05
CA SER A 242 -18.81 19.60 -9.86
C SER A 242 -19.00 20.88 -9.04
N GLN A 243 -19.55 20.79 -7.83
CA GLN A 243 -19.77 21.96 -6.97
C GLN A 243 -18.47 22.43 -6.31
N THR A 244 -17.61 21.48 -5.92
CA THR A 244 -16.39 21.78 -5.17
C THR A 244 -15.21 22.12 -6.07
N LEU A 245 -15.03 21.46 -7.21
CA LEU A 245 -13.83 21.64 -8.06
C LEU A 245 -13.98 22.75 -9.13
N GLY A 246 -15.16 23.35 -9.25
CA GLY A 246 -15.43 24.42 -10.22
C GLY A 246 -15.11 24.04 -11.68
N GLN A 247 -14.91 25.04 -12.55
CA GLN A 247 -14.50 24.83 -13.95
C GLN A 247 -12.98 24.71 -14.14
N GLU A 248 -12.17 25.20 -13.18
CA GLU A 248 -10.71 25.26 -13.29
C GLU A 248 -10.01 23.94 -12.91
N GLY A 249 -10.72 22.99 -12.27
CA GLY A 249 -10.50 21.56 -12.47
C GLY A 249 -9.19 20.95 -11.94
N LYS A 250 -8.49 21.60 -11.00
CA LYS A 250 -7.36 20.97 -10.30
C LYS A 250 -7.86 20.17 -9.10
N VAL A 251 -7.61 18.87 -9.11
CA VAL A 251 -7.96 17.97 -7.99
C VAL A 251 -6.84 18.05 -6.95
N GLU A 252 -7.11 18.70 -5.81
CA GLU A 252 -6.18 18.71 -4.68
C GLU A 252 -6.60 17.67 -3.63
N GLU A 253 -5.62 17.03 -2.99
CA GLU A 253 -5.86 16.00 -1.97
C GLU A 253 -6.73 16.53 -0.82
N SER A 254 -6.48 17.74 -0.33
CA SER A 254 -7.25 18.41 0.72
C SER A 254 -8.73 18.56 0.36
N ILE A 255 -9.02 18.97 -0.87
CA ILE A 255 -10.39 19.19 -1.37
C ILE A 255 -11.14 17.86 -1.44
N VAL A 256 -10.49 16.81 -1.95
CA VAL A 256 -11.09 15.47 -2.08
C VAL A 256 -11.41 14.87 -0.72
N LEU A 257 -10.55 15.12 0.28
CA LEU A 257 -10.77 14.68 1.64
C LEU A 257 -12.01 15.33 2.29
N ASP A 258 -12.47 16.48 1.79
CA ASP A 258 -13.64 17.20 2.33
C ASP A 258 -14.97 16.87 1.60
N LEU A 259 -15.02 15.83 0.77
CA LEU A 259 -16.21 15.40 0.03
C LEU A 259 -16.99 14.30 0.80
N PRO A 260 -18.04 14.63 1.57
CA PRO A 260 -18.66 13.68 2.52
C PRO A 260 -19.37 12.49 1.85
N TYR A 261 -19.99 12.67 0.69
CA TYR A 261 -20.66 11.61 -0.06
C TYR A 261 -19.63 10.69 -0.73
N LEU A 262 -18.54 11.24 -1.27
CA LEU A 262 -17.42 10.42 -1.74
C LEU A 262 -16.81 9.59 -0.59
N GLN A 263 -16.63 10.17 0.59
CA GLN A 263 -16.21 9.41 1.76
C GLN A 263 -17.21 8.31 2.13
N ALA A 264 -18.52 8.57 2.03
CA ALA A 264 -19.56 7.59 2.31
C ALA A 264 -19.52 6.43 1.29
N VAL A 265 -19.31 6.73 0.01
CA VAL A 265 -19.11 5.72 -1.05
C VAL A 265 -17.91 4.85 -0.71
N ILE A 266 -16.75 5.43 -0.40
CA ILE A 266 -15.54 4.67 -0.06
C ILE A 266 -15.78 3.80 1.19
N LYS A 267 -16.41 4.35 2.25
CA LYS A 267 -16.74 3.60 3.47
C LYS A 267 -17.68 2.43 3.18
N GLU A 268 -18.66 2.63 2.31
CA GLU A 268 -19.61 1.56 1.93
C GLU A 268 -18.95 0.49 1.06
N THR A 269 -18.06 0.88 0.14
CA THR A 269 -17.22 -0.08 -0.59
C THR A 269 -16.39 -0.91 0.38
N VAL A 270 -15.72 -0.29 1.35
CA VAL A 270 -14.92 -1.02 2.35
C VAL A 270 -15.79 -1.92 3.21
N ARG A 271 -17.03 -1.52 3.53
CA ARG A 271 -17.98 -2.36 4.27
C ARG A 271 -18.40 -3.62 3.49
N LEU A 272 -18.57 -3.51 2.18
CA LEU A 272 -19.01 -4.60 1.30
C LEU A 272 -17.87 -5.50 0.81
N HIS A 273 -16.75 -4.87 0.44
CA HIS A 273 -15.65 -5.46 -0.33
C HIS A 273 -14.31 -5.25 0.37
N PHE A 274 -14.27 -5.40 1.70
CA PHE A 274 -13.02 -5.24 2.44
C PHE A 274 -11.95 -6.18 1.89
N ALA A 275 -10.79 -5.63 1.51
CA ALA A 275 -9.71 -6.39 0.87
C ALA A 275 -9.13 -7.51 1.77
N ALA A 276 -9.25 -7.37 3.09
CA ALA A 276 -8.75 -8.35 4.07
C ALA A 276 -9.88 -8.87 4.99
N PRO A 277 -10.88 -9.60 4.48
CA PRO A 277 -12.13 -9.89 5.18
C PRO A 277 -11.97 -10.67 6.50
N LEU A 278 -10.85 -11.38 6.69
CA LEU A 278 -10.53 -12.13 7.90
C LEU A 278 -9.46 -11.48 8.78
N PHE A 279 -8.98 -10.28 8.43
CA PHE A 279 -7.80 -9.66 9.02
C PHE A 279 -6.58 -10.60 9.02
N VAL A 280 -5.51 -10.20 9.72
CA VAL A 280 -4.35 -11.07 9.95
C VAL A 280 -4.64 -11.97 11.14
N ALA A 281 -4.48 -13.28 10.97
CA ALA A 281 -4.70 -14.25 12.04
C ALA A 281 -3.76 -14.02 13.23
N THR A 282 -4.33 -13.95 14.43
CA THR A 282 -3.58 -13.74 15.67
C THR A 282 -3.53 -15.00 16.54
N THR A 283 -2.51 -15.07 17.38
CA THR A 283 -2.30 -16.12 18.37
C THR A 283 -2.18 -15.51 19.77
N LYS A 284 -2.12 -16.34 20.80
CA LYS A 284 -1.74 -15.85 22.12
C LYS A 284 -0.28 -15.36 22.07
N ALA A 285 -0.04 -14.20 22.66
CA ALA A 285 1.30 -13.59 22.75
C ALA A 285 2.29 -14.44 23.56
#